data_AF-A0AAV0P1Z3-F1
#
_entry.id   AF-A0AAV0P1Z3-F1
#
_cell.length_a   1.000
_cell.length_b   1.000
_cell.length_c   1.000
_cell.angle_alpha   90.00
_cell.angle_beta   90.00
_cell.angle_gamma   90.00
#
_symmetry.space_group_name_H-M   'P 1'
#
loop_
_entity.id
_entity.type
_entity.pdbx_description
1 polymer ?
#
loop_
_entity_poly.entity_id
_entity_poly.type
_entity_poly.pdbx_seq_one_letter_code
_entity_poly.pdbx_strand_id
1 'polypeptide(L)'
;MGRDYGDKVDVWSAGVVLYVMLSGIPPFYGETVEEIFEAVIRGNLRFPPKVFRNVSSQAKDFLRKLISRDPSRRFSAEQALRKFLGFFRFFFF
;
A
#
# COMPACT_ATOMS: atom_id res chain seq x y z
N MET A 1 6.28 -16.05 16.38
CA MET A 1 7.39 -15.85 15.43
C MET A 1 7.44 -14.36 15.06
N GLY A 2 8.08 -13.55 15.89
CA GLY A 2 8.31 -12.13 15.61
C GLY A 2 9.55 -11.97 14.76
N ARG A 3 9.39 -11.77 13.44
CA ARG A 3 10.49 -11.34 12.58
C ARG A 3 10.56 -9.82 12.67
N ASP A 4 11.77 -9.29 12.86
CA ASP A 4 12.13 -7.86 13.00
C ASP A 4 11.01 -6.87 12.68
N TYR A 5 10.43 -6.35 13.76
CA TYR A 5 9.67 -5.10 13.74
C TYR A 5 10.65 -3.97 13.39
N GLY A 6 10.59 -3.46 12.17
CA GLY A 6 11.36 -2.29 11.74
C GLY A 6 10.45 -1.22 11.15
N ASP A 7 10.95 0.01 11.02
CA ASP A 7 10.26 1.23 10.59
C ASP A 7 9.43 1.09 9.29
N LYS A 8 9.73 0.05 8.49
CA LYS A 8 8.96 -0.32 7.29
C LYS A 8 7.55 -0.85 7.59
N VAL A 9 7.22 -1.21 8.82
CA VAL A 9 5.85 -1.58 9.22
C VAL A 9 4.93 -0.36 9.13
N ASP A 10 5.39 0.81 9.58
CA ASP A 10 4.61 2.06 9.49
C ASP A 10 4.37 2.46 8.04
N VAL A 11 5.33 2.21 7.15
CA VAL A 11 5.16 2.42 5.70
C VAL A 11 4.07 1.52 5.11
N TRP A 12 3.95 0.27 5.61
CA TRP A 12 2.88 -0.62 5.18
C TRP A 12 1.52 -0.10 5.65
N SER A 13 1.41 0.29 6.92
CA SER A 13 0.19 0.88 7.49
C SER A 13 -0.22 2.16 6.75
N ALA A 14 0.73 3.04 6.44
CA ALA A 14 0.49 4.24 5.63
C ALA A 14 -0.01 3.89 4.21
N GLY A 15 0.54 2.83 3.60
CA GLY A 15 0.05 2.30 2.33
C GLY A 15 -1.40 1.82 2.41
N VAL A 16 -1.78 1.10 3.48
CA VAL A 16 -3.16 0.67 3.72
C VAL A 16 -4.10 1.86 3.86
N VAL A 17 -3.72 2.87 4.65
CA VAL A 17 -4.51 4.10 4.79
C VAL A 17 -4.67 4.81 3.45
N LEU A 18 -3.60 4.94 2.66
CA LEU A 18 -3.65 5.52 1.31
C LEU A 18 -4.57 4.75 0.37
N TYR A 19 -4.53 3.41 0.40
CA TYR A 19 -5.44 2.58 -0.37
C TYR A 19 -6.89 2.87 -0.01
N VAL A 20 -7.22 2.95 1.28
CA VAL A 20 -8.57 3.28 1.76
C VAL A 20 -8.97 4.69 1.32
N MET A 21 -8.10 5.69 1.43
CA MET A 21 -8.39 7.06 0.97
C MET A 21 -8.71 7.13 -0.54
N LEU A 22 -8.07 6.30 -1.37
CA LEU A 22 -8.28 6.30 -2.81
C LEU A 22 -9.48 5.46 -3.27
N SER A 23 -9.92 4.50 -2.46
CA SER A 23 -10.87 3.46 -2.88
C SER A 23 -12.14 3.38 -2.05
N GLY A 24 -12.13 3.92 -0.82
CA GLY A 24 -13.19 3.77 0.17
C GLY A 24 -13.32 2.37 0.77
N ILE A 25 -12.44 1.42 0.42
CA ILE A 25 -12.50 0.02 0.87
C ILE A 25 -11.13 -0.48 1.36
N PRO A 26 -11.07 -1.46 2.28
CA PRO A 26 -9.79 -2.03 2.71
C PRO A 26 -9.14 -2.88 1.61
N PRO A 27 -7.80 -2.94 1.54
CA PRO A 27 -7.09 -3.75 0.55
C PRO A 27 -7.17 -5.26 0.80
N PHE A 28 -7.39 -5.65 2.06
CA PHE A 28 -7.55 -7.03 2.52
C PHE A 28 -8.84 -7.13 3.33
N TYR A 29 -9.66 -8.13 3.05
CA TYR A 29 -10.96 -8.33 3.67
C TYR A 29 -11.29 -9.83 3.77
N GLY A 30 -12.22 -10.17 4.65
CA GLY A 30 -12.70 -11.51 4.95
C GLY A 30 -13.92 -11.40 5.87
N GLU A 31 -14.67 -12.49 6.04
CA GLU A 31 -15.85 -12.55 6.90
C GLU A 31 -15.45 -12.76 8.37
N THR A 32 -14.29 -13.39 8.60
CA THR A 32 -13.73 -13.65 9.92
C THR A 32 -12.37 -12.96 10.10
N VAL A 33 -11.94 -12.82 11.37
CA VAL A 33 -10.62 -12.26 11.69
C VAL A 33 -9.50 -13.12 11.11
N GLU A 34 -9.68 -14.44 11.15
CA GLU A 34 -8.76 -15.43 10.61
C GLU A 34 -8.61 -15.26 9.09
N GLU A 35 -9.71 -15.07 8.37
CA GLU A 35 -9.68 -14.84 6.92
C GLU A 35 -8.99 -13.52 6.56
N ILE A 36 -9.23 -12.45 7.33
CA ILE A 36 -8.55 -11.16 7.14
C ILE A 36 -7.05 -11.33 7.38
N PHE A 37 -6.66 -12.04 8.44
CA PHE A 37 -5.26 -12.29 8.75
C PHE A 37 -4.57 -13.10 7.66
N GLU A 38 -5.23 -14.16 7.16
CA GLU A 38 -4.76 -14.94 6.01
C GLU A 38 -4.64 -14.09 4.74
N ALA A 39 -5.59 -13.19 4.47
CA ALA A 39 -5.53 -12.27 3.34
C ALA A 39 -4.32 -11.32 3.44
N VAL A 40 -4.06 -10.78 4.64
CA VAL A 40 -2.87 -9.94 4.92
C VAL A 40 -1.58 -10.72 4.72
N ILE A 41 -1.49 -11.96 5.23
CA ILE A 41 -0.33 -12.83 5.06
C ILE A 41 -0.09 -13.17 3.58
N ARG A 42 -1.16 -13.47 2.82
CA ARG A 42 -1.07 -13.73 1.38
C ARG A 42 -0.56 -12.49 0.65
N GLY A 43 -0.98 -11.30 1.06
CA GLY A 43 -0.50 -10.03 0.52
C GLY A 43 -0.88 -9.80 -0.95
N ASN A 44 -1.97 -10.42 -1.41
CA ASN A 44 -2.46 -10.28 -2.79
C ASN A 44 -3.21 -8.96 -2.96
N LEU A 45 -2.45 -7.86 -3.11
CA LEU A 45 -3.01 -6.53 -3.35
C LEU A 45 -3.66 -6.46 -4.74
N ARG A 46 -4.95 -6.13 -4.77
CA ARG A 46 -5.74 -6.01 -6.01
C ARG A 46 -6.18 -4.57 -6.22
N PHE A 47 -6.48 -4.23 -7.48
CA PHE A 47 -7.01 -2.92 -7.86
C PHE A 47 -8.28 -3.11 -8.72
N PRO A 48 -9.45 -3.35 -8.11
CA PRO A 48 -10.68 -3.61 -8.84
C PRO A 48 -10.99 -2.47 -9.84
N PRO A 49 -11.23 -2.75 -11.14
CA PRO A 49 -11.41 -1.70 -12.15
C PRO A 49 -12.56 -0.74 -11.83
N LYS A 50 -13.64 -1.20 -11.18
CA LYS A 50 -14.77 -0.35 -10.79
C LYS A 50 -14.36 0.78 -9.83
N VAL A 51 -13.40 0.53 -8.96
CA VAL A 51 -12.97 1.49 -7.92
C VAL A 51 -11.74 2.26 -8.37
N PHE A 52 -10.81 1.58 -9.03
CA PHE A 52 -9.52 2.14 -9.41
C PHE A 52 -9.44 2.62 -10.86
N ARG A 53 -10.58 2.83 -11.55
CA ARG A 53 -10.61 3.27 -12.96
C ARG A 53 -9.87 4.58 -13.18
N ASN A 54 -10.11 5.55 -12.31
CA ASN A 54 -9.57 6.91 -12.43
C ASN A 54 -8.29 7.12 -11.61
N VAL A 55 -7.80 6.07 -10.95
CA VAL A 55 -6.52 6.11 -10.24
C VAL A 55 -5.40 5.81 -11.23
N SER A 56 -4.38 6.66 -11.26
CA SER A 56 -3.26 6.54 -12.18
C SER A 56 -2.46 5.24 -11.98
N SER A 57 -1.79 4.77 -13.03
CA SER A 57 -0.88 3.62 -12.93
C SER A 57 0.26 3.90 -11.95
N GLN A 58 0.78 5.13 -11.91
CA GLN A 58 1.84 5.52 -10.98
C GLN A 58 1.39 5.40 -9.51
N ALA A 59 0.15 5.78 -9.19
CA ALA A 59 -0.39 5.65 -7.84
C ALA A 59 -0.57 4.17 -7.43
N LYS A 60 -1.01 3.31 -8.36
CA LYS A 60 -1.11 1.85 -8.13
C LYS A 60 0.26 1.22 -7.90
N ASP A 61 1.26 1.61 -8.69
CA ASP A 61 2.64 1.16 -8.52
C ASP A 61 3.23 1.63 -7.19
N PHE A 62 2.92 2.86 -6.77
CA PHE A 62 3.31 3.36 -5.47
C PHE A 62 2.70 2.53 -4.33
N LEU A 63 1.39 2.24 -4.39
CA LEU A 63 0.72 1.36 -3.42
C LEU A 63 1.34 -0.04 -3.35
N ARG A 64 1.74 -0.63 -4.49
CA ARG A 64 2.45 -1.93 -4.50
C ARG A 64 3.79 -1.90 -3.77
N LYS A 65 4.48 -0.74 -3.76
CA LYS A 65 5.77 -0.56 -3.08
C LYS A 65 5.61 -0.27 -1.59
N LEU A 66 4.52 0.38 -1.18
CA LEU A 66 4.19 0.61 0.24
C LEU A 66 3.66 -0.67 0.91
N ILE A 67 2.71 -1.35 0.26
CA ILE A 67 2.03 -2.55 0.79
C ILE A 67 2.72 -3.83 0.30
N SER A 68 4.05 -3.80 0.16
CA SER A 68 4.79 -4.99 -0.25
C SER A 68 4.90 -5.98 0.91
N ARG A 69 4.53 -7.24 0.66
CA ARG A 69 4.68 -8.33 1.65
C ARG A 69 6.14 -8.54 2.04
N ASP A 70 7.05 -8.50 1.07
CA ASP A 70 8.49 -8.64 1.28
C ASP A 70 9.08 -7.30 1.79
N PRO A 71 9.54 -7.22 3.05
CA PRO A 71 10.08 -5.99 3.62
C PRO A 71 11.32 -5.47 2.88
N SER A 72 12.08 -6.34 2.19
CA SER A 72 13.23 -5.91 1.39
C SER A 72 12.82 -5.11 0.16
N ARG A 73 11.65 -5.44 -0.42
CA ARG A 73 11.05 -4.76 -1.58
C ARG A 73 10.14 -3.60 -1.19
N ARG A 74 9.77 -3.51 0.09
CA ARG A 74 8.98 -2.41 0.64
C ARG A 74 9.83 -1.15 0.74
N PHE A 75 9.26 -0.02 0.33
CA PHE A 75 9.92 1.27 0.49
C PHE A 75 10.22 1.58 1.97
N SER A 76 11.31 2.30 2.20
CA SER A 76 11.50 3.07 3.44
C SER A 76 10.61 4.33 3.41
N ALA A 77 10.43 4.96 4.57
CA ALA A 77 9.72 6.24 4.66
C ALA A 77 10.34 7.31 3.75
N GLU A 78 11.67 7.39 3.71
CA GLU A 78 12.40 8.31 2.85
C GLU A 78 12.14 8.03 1.36
N GLN A 79 12.21 6.77 0.93
CA GLN A 79 11.92 6.38 -0.46
C GLN A 79 10.47 6.72 -0.84
N ALA A 80 9.53 6.46 0.08
CA ALA A 80 8.13 6.81 -0.10
C ALA A 80 7.94 8.32 -0.28
N LEU A 81 8.54 9.13 0.59
CA LEU A 81 8.47 10.59 0.54
C LEU A 81 9.07 11.14 -0.75
N ARG A 82 10.27 10.69 -1.14
CA ARG A 82 10.92 11.14 -2.38
C ARG A 82 10.08 10.81 -3.61
N LYS A 83 9.48 9.61 -3.66
CA LYS A 83 8.62 9.20 -4.78
C LYS A 83 7.31 9.98 -4.81
N PHE A 84 6.71 10.23 -3.65
CA PHE A 84 5.49 11.02 -3.49
C PHE A 84 5.71 12.48 -3.90
N LEU A 85 6.77 13.14 -3.41
CA LEU A 85 7.10 14.50 -3.78
C LEU A 85 7.45 14.64 -5.27
N GLY A 86 8.09 13.62 -5.86
CA GLY A 86 8.32 13.56 -7.30
C GLY A 86 7.01 13.53 -8.13
N PHE A 87 5.92 13.02 -7.56
CA PHE A 87 4.58 13.05 -8.18
C PHE A 87 3.94 14.44 -8.06
N PHE A 88 4.08 15.11 -6.91
CA PHE A 88 3.52 16.45 -6.69
C PHE A 88 4.30 17.58 -7.39
N ARG A 89 5.60 17.41 -7.62
CA ARG A 89 6.41 18.45 -8.28
C ARG A 89 6.06 18.66 -9.76
N PHE A 90 5.40 17.70 -10.40
CA PHE A 90 4.90 17.83 -11.78
C PHE A 90 3.45 18.36 -11.86
N PHE A 91 2.82 18.66 -10.73
CA PHE A 91 1.50 19.30 -10.67
C PHE A 91 1.53 20.72 -10.08
N PHE A 92 2.69 21.23 -9.63
CA PHE A 92 2.84 22.57 -9.05
C PHE A 92 4.19 23.28 -9.32
N PHE A 93 4.85 22.99 -10.46
CA PHE A 93 5.80 23.91 -11.11
C PHE A 93 5.79 23.66 -12.62
#